data_AF-A0A8C7Z182-F1
#
_entry.id   AF-A0A8C7Z182-F1
#
_cell.length_a   1.000
_cell.length_b   1.000
_cell.length_c   1.000
_cell.angle_alpha   90.00
_cell.angle_beta   90.00
_cell.angle_gamma   90.00
#
_symmetry.space_group_name_H-M   'P 1'
#
loop_
_entity.id
_entity.type
_entity.pdbx_description
1 polymer ?
#
loop_
_entity_poly.entity_id
_entity_poly.type
_entity_poly.pdbx_seq_one_letter_code
_entity_poly.pdbx_strand_id
1 'polypeptide(L)'
;ELATPACPLRSSSSLVTMGSRPNATSCQQWEQPHHLFFHLGNLSLLLGLVLPTTLGLHMILLRLFLMTGCSLFITWATLYRCNLDVLVWNVIFLLVNFMHFFFLLYKRRPIKIDRELQLVYKRLFKPLHVKEALFQRLTGQFCTIQTLKKGQAYAVEDKTSVDERLSILLKGKMKVSYRGHFLHNIYSNSFIDSPEFRSTEMHRGEKFQVTIMAEENCKFLCWSRERLTYFLESDTFLNEVFRYLVGKDITNKLYSLNDPKLSDKAVKKMDRQPSLCSQLSMMQMRNSMASTSDTDDILNQILRGGSTGKCNDNIEGDS
;
A
#
# COMPACT_ATOMS: atom_id res chain seq x y z
N GLU A 1 80.34 34.31 61.17
CA GLU A 1 80.63 33.20 62.11
C GLU A 1 80.23 31.90 61.41
N LEU A 2 81.13 31.18 60.74
CA LEU A 2 82.19 30.30 61.27
C LEU A 2 81.63 29.13 62.11
N ALA A 3 81.43 27.97 61.47
CA ALA A 3 81.70 26.62 62.01
C ALA A 3 81.24 25.50 61.06
N THR A 4 82.19 24.89 60.34
CA THR A 4 82.34 23.42 60.27
C THR A 4 83.40 23.03 61.31
N PRO A 5 83.75 21.75 61.62
CA PRO A 5 83.43 20.46 60.96
C PRO A 5 83.15 19.27 61.93
N ALA A 6 82.83 18.06 61.41
CA ALA A 6 83.44 16.77 61.84
C ALA A 6 82.80 15.54 61.15
N CYS A 7 83.62 14.80 60.38
CA CYS A 7 83.48 13.38 60.04
C CYS A 7 84.07 12.50 61.18
N PRO A 8 83.83 11.16 61.19
CA PRO A 8 84.78 10.22 60.54
C PRO A 8 84.06 9.11 59.73
N LEU A 9 84.48 8.80 58.49
CA LEU A 9 85.57 7.89 58.07
C LEU A 9 85.35 6.39 58.39
N ARG A 10 85.22 5.59 57.31
CA ARG A 10 85.72 4.22 56.97
C ARG A 10 84.60 3.42 56.27
N SER A 11 84.75 2.77 55.11
CA SER A 11 85.89 2.41 54.27
C SER A 11 85.43 2.23 52.83
N SER A 12 86.28 2.67 51.92
CA SER A 12 86.35 2.43 50.49
C SER A 12 86.34 0.97 50.06
N SER A 13 85.56 0.64 49.03
CA SER A 13 86.06 -0.06 47.84
C SER A 13 85.08 0.07 46.66
N SER A 14 85.60 0.65 45.61
CA SER A 14 85.04 0.85 44.28
C SER A 14 84.79 -0.47 43.53
N LEU A 15 83.63 -0.62 42.90
CA LEU A 15 83.58 -1.06 41.51
C LEU A 15 82.28 -0.61 40.84
N VAL A 16 82.45 0.16 39.77
CA VAL A 16 81.43 0.58 38.83
C VAL A 16 80.89 -0.67 38.12
N THR A 17 79.62 -0.99 38.32
CA THR A 17 78.87 -1.84 37.39
C THR A 17 77.66 -1.06 36.90
N MET A 18 77.75 -0.67 35.64
CA MET A 18 76.77 0.07 34.87
C MET A 18 75.52 -0.79 34.65
N GLY A 19 74.33 -0.22 34.90
CA GLY A 19 73.08 -0.67 34.27
C GLY A 19 72.06 -1.34 35.18
N SER A 20 71.12 -0.57 35.71
CA SER A 20 69.68 -0.86 35.59
C SER A 20 68.87 0.31 36.18
N ARG A 21 68.16 1.05 35.34
CA ARG A 21 67.10 1.98 35.77
C ARG A 21 65.93 1.14 36.29
N PRO A 22 65.22 1.51 37.36
CA PRO A 22 63.95 0.88 37.68
C PRO A 22 62.90 1.36 36.66
N ASN A 23 62.84 0.72 35.49
CA ASN A 23 61.70 0.80 34.59
C ASN A 23 60.61 -0.12 35.12
N ALA A 24 59.77 0.42 36.00
CA ALA A 24 58.46 -0.14 36.26
C ALA A 24 57.51 1.02 36.56
N THR A 25 56.97 1.64 35.51
CA THR A 25 55.68 2.32 35.59
C THR A 25 54.65 1.28 36.00
N SER A 26 54.51 1.06 37.31
CA SER A 26 53.48 0.20 37.87
C SER A 26 52.13 0.76 37.46
N CYS A 27 51.41 0.04 36.60
CA CYS A 27 50.01 0.32 36.33
C CYS A 27 49.29 0.26 37.69
N GLN A 28 48.85 1.41 38.22
CA GLN A 28 47.98 1.43 39.40
C GLN A 28 46.85 0.45 39.17
N GLN A 29 46.63 -0.47 40.11
CA GLN A 29 45.58 -1.48 40.02
C GLN A 29 44.22 -0.78 39.84
N TRP A 30 43.61 -0.97 38.67
CA TRP A 30 42.30 -0.40 38.34
C TRP A 30 41.22 -1.22 39.06
N GLU A 31 40.24 -0.57 39.68
CA GLU A 31 39.17 -1.21 40.44
C GLU A 31 38.26 -2.08 39.56
N GLN A 32 37.82 -3.24 40.08
CA GLN A 32 37.08 -4.28 39.33
C GLN A 32 35.79 -3.83 38.62
N PRO A 33 34.91 -2.97 39.19
CA PRO A 33 33.70 -2.53 38.47
C PRO A 33 34.02 -1.70 37.22
N HIS A 34 35.23 -1.13 37.10
CA HIS A 34 35.61 -0.27 35.97
C HIS A 34 35.89 -1.07 34.69
N HIS A 35 36.41 -2.30 34.80
CA HIS A 35 36.66 -3.14 33.63
C HIS A 35 35.36 -3.64 33.00
N LEU A 36 34.34 -3.89 33.82
CA LEU A 36 33.09 -4.48 33.36
C LEU A 36 32.35 -3.56 32.39
N PHE A 37 32.17 -2.28 32.73
CA PHE A 37 31.48 -1.32 31.86
C PHE A 37 32.23 -1.08 30.54
N PHE A 38 33.56 -1.05 30.58
CA PHE A 38 34.39 -0.90 29.39
C PHE A 38 34.26 -2.11 28.46
N HIS A 39 34.37 -3.33 28.98
CA HIS A 39 34.22 -4.54 28.16
C HIS A 39 32.78 -4.72 27.66
N LEU A 40 31.78 -4.40 28.48
CA LEU A 40 30.37 -4.46 28.09
C LEU A 40 30.03 -3.42 27.00
N GLY A 41 30.61 -2.22 27.09
CA GLY A 41 30.51 -1.19 26.06
C GLY A 41 31.06 -1.68 24.72
N ASN A 42 32.29 -2.19 24.71
CA ASN A 42 32.90 -2.76 23.50
C ASN A 42 32.13 -3.97 22.95
N LEU A 43 31.65 -4.85 23.81
CA LEU A 43 30.83 -5.99 23.40
C LEU A 43 29.53 -5.53 22.73
N SER A 44 28.87 -4.50 23.29
CA SER A 44 27.66 -3.95 22.67
C SER A 44 27.92 -3.35 21.28
N LEU A 45 29.06 -2.66 21.09
CA LEU A 45 29.46 -2.17 19.77
C LEU A 45 29.75 -3.30 18.79
N LEU A 46 30.45 -4.34 19.24
CA LEU A 46 30.73 -5.54 18.44
C LEU A 46 29.44 -6.22 18.00
N LEU A 47 28.50 -6.44 18.92
CA LEU A 47 27.18 -7.01 18.61
C LEU A 47 26.42 -6.15 17.59
N GLY A 48 26.51 -4.83 17.72
CA GLY A 48 25.98 -3.86 16.74
C GLY A 48 26.50 -4.10 15.33
N LEU A 49 27.80 -4.36 15.17
CA LEU A 49 28.46 -4.54 13.87
C LEU A 49 28.30 -5.96 13.28
N VAL A 50 28.18 -6.97 14.14
CA VAL A 50 28.03 -8.38 13.74
C VAL A 50 26.61 -8.70 13.29
N LEU A 51 25.64 -7.85 13.64
CA LEU A 51 24.25 -8.01 13.22
C LEU A 51 24.15 -8.18 11.69
N PRO A 52 23.53 -9.27 11.20
CA PRO A 52 23.45 -9.51 9.78
C PRO A 52 22.48 -8.52 9.10
N THR A 53 22.91 -7.98 7.96
CA THR A 53 22.14 -7.04 7.14
C THR A 53 20.85 -7.63 6.56
N THR A 54 20.67 -8.94 6.65
CA THR A 54 19.47 -9.67 6.24
C THR A 54 18.26 -9.42 7.14
N LEU A 55 18.47 -8.89 8.36
CA LEU A 55 17.39 -8.55 9.26
C LEU A 55 16.72 -7.24 8.84
N GLY A 56 15.40 -7.26 8.65
CA GLY A 56 14.63 -6.07 8.30
C GLY A 56 14.73 -4.94 9.34
N LEU A 57 15.13 -5.23 10.58
CA LEU A 57 15.34 -4.25 11.66
C LEU A 57 16.82 -3.91 11.91
N HIS A 58 17.75 -4.41 11.08
CA HIS A 58 19.20 -4.26 11.24
C HIS A 58 19.61 -2.82 11.56
N MET A 59 19.17 -1.84 10.76
CA MET A 59 19.54 -0.44 10.95
C MET A 59 19.04 0.17 12.29
N ILE A 60 17.92 -0.33 12.83
CA ILE A 60 17.38 0.12 14.11
C ILE A 60 18.17 -0.53 15.25
N LEU A 61 18.41 -1.85 15.16
CA LEU A 61 19.17 -2.60 16.14
C LEU A 61 20.61 -2.09 16.25
N LEU A 62 21.28 -1.83 15.12
CA LEU A 62 22.59 -1.20 15.06
C LEU A 62 22.61 0.10 15.89
N ARG A 63 21.66 1.02 15.66
CA ARG A 63 21.60 2.28 16.40
C ARG A 63 21.32 2.07 17.89
N LEU A 64 20.52 1.08 18.26
CA LEU A 64 20.26 0.74 19.66
C LEU A 64 21.53 0.23 20.36
N PHE A 65 22.27 -0.69 19.74
CA PHE A 65 23.54 -1.18 20.28
C PHE A 65 24.60 -0.08 20.38
N LEU A 66 24.68 0.84 19.41
CA LEU A 66 25.55 2.01 19.49
C LEU A 66 25.17 2.95 20.65
N MET A 67 23.87 3.21 20.86
CA MET A 67 23.40 4.02 22.00
C MET A 67 23.74 3.36 23.34
N THR A 68 23.54 2.04 23.46
CA THR A 68 23.90 1.27 24.66
C THR A 68 25.41 1.35 24.92
N GLY A 69 26.24 1.17 23.89
CA GLY A 69 27.70 1.29 24.01
C GLY A 69 28.15 2.67 24.44
N CYS A 70 27.64 3.74 23.83
CA CYS A 70 27.93 5.12 24.22
C CYS A 70 27.50 5.40 25.67
N SER A 71 26.35 4.87 26.11
CA SER A 71 25.86 5.04 27.49
C SER A 71 26.75 4.35 28.53
N LEU A 72 27.25 3.15 28.19
CA LEU A 72 28.21 2.41 29.02
C LEU A 72 29.58 3.11 29.10
N PHE A 73 30.06 3.69 27.99
CA PHE A 73 31.29 4.49 28.00
C PHE A 73 31.13 5.82 28.74
N ILE A 74 29.97 6.47 28.66
CA ILE A 74 29.66 7.66 29.48
C ILE A 74 29.72 7.30 30.96
N THR A 75 29.06 6.20 31.36
CA THR A 75 29.05 5.73 32.75
C THR A 75 30.46 5.37 33.23
N TRP A 76 31.26 4.72 32.38
CA TRP A 76 32.65 4.45 32.67
C TRP A 76 33.49 5.74 32.82
N ALA A 77 33.31 6.71 31.93
CA ALA A 77 34.06 7.97 31.92
C ALA A 77 33.64 8.95 33.03
N THR A 78 32.43 8.82 33.59
CA THR A 78 31.99 9.60 34.77
C THR A 78 32.46 8.99 36.08
N LEU A 79 32.54 7.66 36.16
CA LEU A 79 33.05 6.94 37.33
C LEU A 79 34.59 7.01 37.42
N TYR A 80 35.28 7.01 36.28
CA TYR A 80 36.72 7.25 36.20
C TYR A 80 37.02 8.76 36.17
N ARG A 81 38.13 9.21 36.78
CA ARG A 81 38.52 10.64 36.82
C ARG A 81 38.31 11.34 35.48
N CYS A 82 37.52 12.43 35.52
CA CYS A 82 37.27 13.52 34.56
C CYS A 82 37.98 13.48 33.19
N ASN A 83 37.85 12.39 32.43
CA ASN A 83 38.26 12.35 31.02
C ASN A 83 37.15 13.00 30.20
N LEU A 84 37.12 14.34 30.25
CA LEU A 84 36.10 15.17 29.62
C LEU A 84 36.01 14.90 28.12
N ASP A 85 37.13 14.65 27.45
CA ASP A 85 37.13 14.38 26.00
C ASP A 85 36.34 13.11 25.65
N VAL A 86 36.58 12.01 26.38
CA VAL A 86 35.88 10.73 26.16
C VAL A 86 34.39 10.88 26.48
N LEU A 87 34.06 11.62 27.54
CA LEU A 87 32.68 11.92 27.92
C LEU A 87 31.97 12.72 26.81
N VAL A 88 32.56 13.83 26.37
CA VAL A 88 31.99 14.74 25.36
C VAL A 88 31.75 14.01 24.04
N TRP A 89 32.72 13.24 23.55
CA TRP A 89 32.56 12.50 22.30
C TRP A 89 31.46 11.44 22.39
N ASN A 90 31.38 10.68 23.49
CA ASN A 90 30.33 9.68 23.64
C ASN A 90 28.93 10.31 23.79
N VAL A 91 28.82 11.49 24.40
CA VAL A 91 27.56 12.25 24.44
C VAL A 91 27.14 12.72 23.04
N ILE A 92 28.08 13.24 22.24
CA ILE A 92 27.81 13.64 20.85
C ILE A 92 27.34 12.42 20.03
N PHE A 93 28.06 11.29 20.12
CA PHE A 93 27.68 10.07 19.42
C PHE A 93 26.32 9.54 19.89
N LEU A 94 26.02 9.59 21.18
CA LEU A 94 24.72 9.21 21.71
C LEU A 94 23.62 10.08 21.10
N LEU A 95 23.79 11.40 21.06
CA LEU A 95 22.79 12.34 20.54
C LEU A 95 22.55 12.16 19.03
N VAL A 96 23.60 11.99 18.22
CA VAL A 96 23.48 11.71 16.79
C VAL A 96 22.79 10.37 16.54
N ASN A 97 23.16 9.32 17.28
CA ASN A 97 22.52 8.00 17.14
C ASN A 97 21.05 8.03 17.59
N PHE A 98 20.74 8.79 18.64
CA PHE A 98 19.38 9.01 19.11
C PHE A 98 18.54 9.72 18.04
N MET A 99 18.99 10.85 17.50
CA MET A 99 18.30 11.56 16.42
C MET A 99 18.07 10.65 15.20
N HIS A 100 19.08 9.91 14.78
CA HIS A 100 18.95 8.99 13.65
C HIS A 100 18.03 7.79 13.94
N PHE A 101 18.03 7.29 15.18
CA PHE A 101 17.08 6.27 15.62
C PHE A 101 15.65 6.77 15.52
N PHE A 102 15.34 7.98 16.01
CA PHE A 102 14.01 8.58 15.87
C PHE A 102 13.63 8.83 14.42
N PHE A 103 14.57 9.30 13.59
CA PHE A 103 14.33 9.46 12.15
C PHE A 103 13.97 8.12 11.48
N LEU A 104 14.71 7.05 11.78
CA LEU A 104 14.42 5.71 11.27
C LEU A 104 13.06 5.19 11.77
N LEU A 105 12.72 5.42 13.04
CA LEU A 105 11.41 5.07 13.59
C LEU A 105 10.29 5.88 12.93
N TYR A 106 10.50 7.16 12.66
CA TYR A 106 9.53 8.01 11.97
C TYR A 106 9.30 7.52 10.54
N LYS A 107 10.36 7.24 9.79
CA LYS A 107 10.26 6.69 8.43
C LYS A 107 9.64 5.28 8.40
N ARG A 108 9.82 4.49 9.46
CA ARG A 108 9.28 3.14 9.63
C ARG A 108 7.88 3.10 10.23
N ARG A 109 7.33 4.22 10.72
CA ARG A 109 5.96 4.27 11.22
C ARG A 109 5.05 3.78 10.10
N PRO A 110 4.34 2.65 10.27
CA PRO A 110 3.33 2.27 9.30
C PRO A 110 2.32 3.40 9.28
N ILE A 111 2.14 4.03 8.12
CA ILE A 111 1.02 4.93 7.88
C ILE A 111 -0.20 4.11 8.25
N LYS A 112 -0.92 4.52 9.30
CA LYS A 112 -2.01 3.74 9.87
C LYS A 112 -3.01 3.44 8.76
N ILE A 113 -3.02 2.21 8.25
CA ILE A 113 -4.08 1.75 7.36
C ILE A 113 -5.35 1.80 8.21
N ASP A 114 -6.34 2.57 7.76
CA ASP A 114 -7.63 2.58 8.45
C ASP A 114 -8.16 1.14 8.58
N ARG A 115 -8.79 0.83 9.70
CA ARG A 115 -9.33 -0.51 10.00
C ARG A 115 -10.23 -1.02 8.87
N GLU A 116 -10.92 -0.10 8.20
CA GLU A 116 -11.78 -0.39 7.04
C GLU A 116 -10.97 -0.82 5.79
N LEU A 117 -9.85 -0.17 5.48
CA LEU A 117 -8.95 -0.59 4.39
C LEU A 117 -8.29 -1.95 4.67
N GLN A 118 -7.98 -2.23 5.94
CA GLN A 118 -7.38 -3.51 6.32
C GLN A 118 -8.31 -4.69 5.99
N LEU A 119 -9.63 -4.50 6.07
CA LEU A 119 -10.61 -5.53 5.67
C LEU A 119 -10.60 -5.76 4.17
N VAL A 120 -10.53 -4.69 3.37
CA VAL A 120 -10.41 -4.80 1.90
C VAL A 120 -9.12 -5.51 1.52
N TYR A 121 -7.99 -5.14 2.13
CA TYR A 121 -6.72 -5.81 1.90
C TYR A 121 -6.81 -7.31 2.19
N LYS A 122 -7.31 -7.68 3.39
CA LYS A 122 -7.40 -9.09 3.80
C LYS A 122 -8.33 -9.93 2.91
N ARG A 123 -9.41 -9.35 2.37
CA ARG A 123 -10.40 -10.08 1.56
C ARG A 123 -10.06 -10.12 0.07
N LEU A 124 -9.55 -9.03 -0.51
CA LEU A 124 -9.34 -8.91 -1.95
C LEU A 124 -7.88 -9.13 -2.35
N PHE A 125 -6.94 -8.51 -1.65
CA PHE A 125 -5.55 -8.39 -2.08
C PHE A 125 -4.64 -9.46 -1.46
N LYS A 126 -4.87 -9.84 -0.20
CA LYS A 126 -4.09 -10.87 0.51
C LYS A 126 -4.17 -12.25 -0.18
N PRO A 127 -5.34 -12.75 -0.63
CA PRO A 127 -5.42 -14.03 -1.34
C PRO A 127 -4.66 -14.04 -2.67
N LEU A 128 -4.43 -12.87 -3.26
CA LEU A 128 -3.70 -12.69 -4.51
C LEU A 128 -2.21 -12.41 -4.30
N HIS A 129 -1.69 -12.63 -3.08
CA HIS A 129 -0.27 -12.46 -2.72
C HIS A 129 0.27 -11.02 -2.86
N VAL A 130 -0.61 -10.01 -2.83
CA VAL A 130 -0.18 -8.61 -2.81
C VAL A 130 0.46 -8.28 -1.46
N LYS A 131 1.70 -7.78 -1.46
CA LYS A 131 2.42 -7.38 -0.24
C LYS A 131 1.75 -6.17 0.42
N GLU A 132 1.72 -6.14 1.76
CA GLU A 132 1.14 -5.02 2.53
C GLU A 132 1.76 -3.67 2.15
N ALA A 133 3.08 -3.62 1.95
CA ALA A 133 3.78 -2.41 1.55
C ALA A 133 3.32 -1.88 0.18
N LEU A 134 2.99 -2.77 -0.77
CA LEU A 134 2.51 -2.37 -2.09
C LEU A 134 1.08 -1.81 -2.01
N PHE A 135 0.21 -2.48 -1.25
CA PHE A 135 -1.15 -1.99 -0.99
C PHE A 135 -1.16 -0.64 -0.24
N GLN A 136 -0.22 -0.44 0.69
CA GLN A 136 -0.03 0.85 1.37
C GLN A 136 0.40 1.95 0.41
N ARG A 137 1.31 1.66 -0.53
CA ARG A 137 1.70 2.65 -1.56
C ARG A 137 0.52 3.05 -2.44
N LEU A 138 -0.23 2.04 -2.91
CA LEU A 138 -1.43 2.23 -3.74
C LEU A 138 -2.50 3.08 -3.05
N THR A 139 -2.74 2.84 -1.76
CA THR A 139 -3.78 3.55 -0.99
C THR A 139 -3.28 4.85 -0.36
N GLY A 140 -1.96 5.01 -0.18
CA GLY A 140 -1.37 6.16 0.49
C GLY A 140 -1.10 7.37 -0.41
N GLN A 141 -0.81 7.17 -1.70
CA GLN A 141 -0.37 8.27 -2.58
C GLN A 141 -1.50 8.91 -3.41
N PHE A 142 -2.50 8.14 -3.84
CA PHE A 142 -3.45 8.58 -4.87
C PHE A 142 -4.90 8.23 -4.56
N CYS A 143 -5.19 7.98 -3.29
CA CYS A 143 -6.49 7.52 -2.85
C CYS A 143 -7.15 8.48 -1.88
N THR A 144 -8.45 8.67 -2.04
CA THR A 144 -9.27 9.48 -1.14
C THR A 144 -10.37 8.62 -0.54
N ILE A 145 -10.62 8.77 0.75
CA ILE A 145 -11.74 8.12 1.42
C ILE A 145 -12.87 9.13 1.51
N GLN A 146 -14.01 8.79 0.93
CA GLN A 146 -15.20 9.64 0.91
C GLN A 146 -16.34 8.95 1.64
N THR A 147 -17.27 9.77 2.15
CA THR A 147 -18.41 9.30 2.94
C THR A 147 -19.70 9.82 2.34
N LEU A 148 -20.70 8.95 2.24
CA LEU A 148 -21.99 9.25 1.63
C LEU A 148 -23.10 8.91 2.63
N LYS A 149 -24.01 9.86 2.89
CA LYS A 149 -25.14 9.63 3.80
C LYS A 149 -26.23 8.82 3.10
N LYS A 150 -27.07 8.13 3.89
CA LYS A 150 -28.27 7.45 3.39
C LYS A 150 -29.12 8.39 2.51
N GLY A 151 -29.49 7.92 1.33
CA GLY A 151 -30.30 8.64 0.34
C GLY A 151 -29.51 9.54 -0.61
N GLN A 152 -28.21 9.76 -0.38
CA GLN A 152 -27.39 10.51 -1.34
C GLN A 152 -26.97 9.62 -2.53
N ALA A 153 -26.92 10.22 -3.72
CA ALA A 153 -26.49 9.54 -4.94
C ALA A 153 -24.96 9.57 -5.07
N TYR A 154 -24.37 8.41 -5.36
CA TYR A 154 -22.96 8.31 -5.78
C TYR A 154 -22.82 8.72 -7.25
N ALA A 155 -23.75 8.24 -8.08
CA ALA A 155 -23.84 8.55 -9.49
C ALA A 155 -25.31 8.63 -9.90
N VAL A 156 -25.63 9.55 -10.79
CA VAL A 156 -26.97 9.71 -11.36
C VAL A 156 -26.90 9.45 -12.85
N GLU A 157 -27.86 8.66 -13.33
CA GLU A 157 -28.04 8.30 -14.74
C GLU A 157 -28.02 9.55 -15.64
N ASP A 158 -27.25 9.49 -16.73
CA ASP A 158 -27.07 10.54 -17.75
C ASP A 158 -26.58 11.90 -17.25
N LYS A 159 -26.12 11.98 -15.99
CA LYS A 159 -25.59 13.22 -15.38
C LYS A 159 -24.14 13.09 -14.93
N THR A 160 -23.80 12.01 -14.24
CA THR A 160 -22.45 11.82 -13.69
C THR A 160 -21.52 11.28 -14.77
N SER A 161 -20.34 11.88 -14.94
CA SER A 161 -19.26 11.41 -15.81
C SER A 161 -18.63 10.12 -15.25
N VAL A 162 -18.29 9.20 -16.15
CA VAL A 162 -17.66 7.91 -15.82
C VAL A 162 -16.13 8.01 -15.73
N ASP A 163 -15.54 8.97 -16.44
CA ASP A 163 -14.10 8.98 -16.75
C ASP A 163 -13.18 9.26 -15.55
N GLU A 164 -13.72 9.64 -14.40
CA GLU A 164 -12.92 10.31 -13.36
C GLU A 164 -12.31 9.35 -12.33
N ARG A 165 -12.93 8.20 -12.04
CA ARG A 165 -12.57 7.42 -10.84
C ARG A 165 -12.88 5.93 -10.91
N LEU A 166 -12.19 5.19 -10.03
CA LEU A 166 -12.51 3.82 -9.63
C LEU A 166 -12.67 3.77 -8.12
N SER A 167 -13.74 3.17 -7.64
CA SER A 167 -14.09 3.17 -6.22
C SER A 167 -14.46 1.80 -5.67
N ILE A 168 -14.10 1.55 -4.41
CA ILE A 168 -14.47 0.35 -3.66
C ILE A 168 -15.28 0.75 -2.43
N LEU A 169 -16.41 0.08 -2.21
CA LEU A 169 -17.23 0.29 -1.03
C LEU A 169 -16.54 -0.32 0.21
N LEU A 170 -16.20 0.51 1.19
CA LEU A 170 -15.55 0.06 2.44
C LEU A 170 -16.59 -0.38 3.47
N LYS A 171 -17.67 0.39 3.59
CA LYS A 171 -18.74 0.18 4.57
C LYS A 171 -20.09 0.61 4.01
N GLY A 172 -21.13 -0.10 4.43
CA GLY A 172 -22.53 0.18 4.10
C GLY A 172 -23.00 -0.59 2.88
N LYS A 173 -24.12 -0.13 2.33
CA LYS A 173 -24.83 -0.77 1.22
C LYS A 173 -25.35 0.30 0.26
N MET A 174 -25.17 0.05 -1.04
CA MET A 174 -25.67 0.90 -2.12
C MET A 174 -26.66 0.13 -2.98
N LYS A 175 -27.63 0.85 -3.53
CA LYS A 175 -28.66 0.35 -4.44
C LYS A 175 -28.37 0.87 -5.84
N VAL A 176 -28.39 -0.03 -6.82
CA VAL A 176 -28.28 0.30 -8.24
C VAL A 176 -29.66 0.23 -8.88
N SER A 177 -30.00 1.24 -9.68
CA SER A 177 -31.25 1.30 -10.42
C SER A 177 -31.07 1.85 -11.83
N TYR A 178 -31.83 1.33 -12.78
CA TYR A 178 -31.89 1.78 -14.17
C TYR A 178 -33.30 2.31 -14.46
N ARG A 179 -33.43 3.57 -14.90
CA ARG A 179 -34.74 4.20 -15.14
C ARG A 179 -35.73 4.04 -13.98
N GLY A 180 -35.21 4.10 -12.75
CA GLY A 180 -35.98 3.90 -11.51
C GLY A 180 -36.28 2.44 -11.12
N HIS A 181 -35.99 1.47 -11.99
CA HIS A 181 -36.13 0.04 -11.68
C HIS A 181 -34.91 -0.45 -10.90
N PHE A 182 -35.15 -1.19 -9.82
CA PHE A 182 -34.08 -1.79 -9.03
C PHE A 182 -33.38 -2.90 -9.81
N LEU A 183 -32.06 -2.87 -9.84
CA LEU A 183 -31.23 -3.88 -10.48
C LEU A 183 -30.61 -4.83 -9.43
N HIS A 184 -29.64 -4.32 -8.67
CA HIS A 184 -28.95 -5.09 -7.64
C HIS A 184 -28.41 -4.16 -6.54
N ASN A 185 -27.97 -4.78 -5.44
CA ASN A 185 -27.30 -4.07 -4.35
C ASN A 185 -25.78 -4.29 -4.42
N ILE A 186 -25.03 -3.25 -4.11
CA ILE A 186 -23.58 -3.29 -3.93
C ILE A 186 -23.30 -3.33 -2.43
N TYR A 187 -22.53 -4.33 -2.01
CA TYR A 187 -22.17 -4.56 -0.61
C TYR A 187 -20.73 -4.14 -0.34
N SER A 188 -20.37 -4.05 0.96
CA SER A 188 -19.02 -3.74 1.38
C SER A 188 -17.99 -4.72 0.77
N ASN A 189 -16.80 -4.22 0.47
CA ASN A 189 -15.69 -4.92 -0.20
C ASN A 189 -15.93 -5.27 -1.68
N SER A 190 -16.91 -4.65 -2.35
CA SER A 190 -17.14 -4.75 -3.79
C SER A 190 -16.84 -3.42 -4.47
N PHE A 191 -16.50 -3.46 -5.76
CA PHE A 191 -16.30 -2.26 -6.55
C PHE A 191 -17.64 -1.59 -6.84
N ILE A 192 -17.64 -0.27 -6.94
CA ILE A 192 -18.87 0.49 -7.23
C ILE A 192 -19.06 0.60 -8.74
N ASP A 193 -18.03 1.07 -9.43
CA ASP A 193 -17.97 1.51 -10.83
C ASP A 193 -17.03 0.61 -11.68
N SER A 194 -16.95 -0.68 -11.35
CA SER A 194 -16.14 -1.66 -12.07
C SER A 194 -16.56 -1.89 -13.54
N PRO A 195 -17.86 -2.01 -13.90
CA PRO A 195 -18.26 -2.07 -15.32
C PRO A 195 -17.85 -0.82 -16.06
N GLU A 196 -18.17 0.35 -15.50
CA GLU A 196 -17.88 1.65 -16.05
C GLU A 196 -16.38 1.84 -16.26
N PHE A 197 -15.56 1.46 -15.28
CA PHE A 197 -14.10 1.53 -15.38
C PHE A 197 -13.52 0.68 -16.54
N ARG A 198 -14.11 -0.49 -16.80
CA ARG A 198 -13.64 -1.40 -17.84
C ARG A 198 -14.18 -1.04 -19.23
N SER A 199 -15.39 -0.50 -19.32
CA SER A 199 -16.06 -0.23 -20.60
C SER A 199 -15.64 1.10 -21.22
N THR A 200 -15.19 2.06 -20.41
CA THR A 200 -14.81 3.40 -20.89
C THR A 200 -13.32 3.53 -21.09
N GLU A 201 -12.96 4.12 -22.23
CA GLU A 201 -11.65 4.70 -22.45
C GLU A 201 -11.60 6.12 -21.85
N MET A 202 -10.40 6.58 -21.51
CA MET A 202 -10.21 7.88 -20.88
C MET A 202 -10.55 9.02 -21.86
N HIS A 203 -11.26 10.06 -21.40
CA HIS A 203 -11.64 11.26 -22.16
C HIS A 203 -12.76 11.10 -23.20
N ARG A 204 -13.59 10.06 -23.09
CA ARG A 204 -14.72 9.84 -24.01
C ARG A 204 -15.98 10.60 -23.58
N GLY A 205 -16.03 11.10 -22.34
CA GLY A 205 -17.16 11.87 -21.82
C GLY A 205 -18.41 11.03 -21.59
N GLU A 206 -18.25 9.72 -21.46
CA GLU A 206 -19.37 8.82 -21.19
C GLU A 206 -19.95 9.07 -19.79
N LYS A 207 -21.26 8.86 -19.67
CA LYS A 207 -22.01 9.09 -18.44
C LYS A 207 -22.51 7.78 -17.87
N PHE A 208 -22.75 7.78 -16.57
CA PHE A 208 -23.32 6.62 -15.90
C PHE A 208 -24.68 6.28 -16.52
N GLN A 209 -24.84 5.04 -16.95
CA GLN A 209 -26.11 4.54 -17.49
C GLN A 209 -27.09 4.14 -16.37
N VAL A 210 -26.62 4.06 -15.13
CA VAL A 210 -27.41 3.66 -13.96
C VAL A 210 -27.28 4.70 -12.85
N THR A 211 -28.32 4.80 -12.03
CA THR A 211 -28.29 5.58 -10.79
C THR A 211 -27.86 4.70 -9.64
N ILE A 212 -26.82 5.12 -8.91
CA ILE A 212 -26.28 4.44 -7.73
C ILE A 212 -26.54 5.31 -6.51
N MET A 213 -27.27 4.79 -5.53
CA MET A 213 -27.70 5.53 -4.34
C MET A 213 -27.32 4.79 -3.06
N ALA A 214 -26.88 5.54 -2.04
CA ALA A 214 -26.63 4.99 -0.72
C ALA A 214 -27.92 4.58 -0.01
N GLU A 215 -28.05 3.29 0.33
CA GLU A 215 -29.16 2.78 1.14
C GLU A 215 -28.89 2.99 2.64
N GLU A 216 -27.61 3.07 3.01
CA GLU A 216 -27.10 3.29 4.36
C GLU A 216 -26.01 4.37 4.37
N ASN A 217 -25.47 4.72 5.54
CA ASN A 217 -24.27 5.55 5.61
C ASN A 217 -23.08 4.77 5.06
N CYS A 218 -22.63 5.16 3.88
CA CYS A 218 -21.57 4.51 3.15
C CYS A 218 -20.23 5.22 3.34
N LYS A 219 -19.16 4.44 3.32
CA LYS A 219 -17.80 4.93 3.13
C LYS A 219 -17.17 4.19 1.99
N PHE A 220 -16.48 4.88 1.11
CA PHE A 220 -15.85 4.28 -0.04
C PHE A 220 -14.47 4.87 -0.29
N LEU A 221 -13.62 4.01 -0.84
CA LEU A 221 -12.29 4.32 -1.29
C LEU A 221 -12.39 4.77 -2.75
N CYS A 222 -11.71 5.84 -3.12
CA CYS A 222 -11.78 6.42 -4.45
C CYS A 222 -10.39 6.74 -4.99
N TRP A 223 -10.05 6.15 -6.13
CA TRP A 223 -8.86 6.48 -6.90
C TRP A 223 -9.22 7.33 -8.10
N SER A 224 -8.37 8.31 -8.42
CA SER A 224 -8.39 8.95 -9.73
C SER A 224 -7.95 7.95 -10.79
N ARG A 225 -8.72 7.84 -11.89
CA ARG A 225 -8.41 6.93 -13.00
C ARG A 225 -7.00 7.14 -13.53
N GLU A 226 -6.64 8.38 -13.87
CA GLU A 226 -5.34 8.75 -14.43
C GLU A 226 -4.17 8.24 -13.57
N ARG A 227 -4.21 8.57 -12.27
CA ARG A 227 -3.15 8.22 -11.33
C ARG A 227 -3.10 6.72 -11.07
N LEU A 228 -4.25 6.06 -11.03
CA LEU A 228 -4.33 4.61 -10.85
C LEU A 228 -3.74 3.90 -12.06
N THR A 229 -4.13 4.27 -13.28
CA THR A 229 -3.63 3.67 -14.52
C THR A 229 -2.11 3.82 -14.62
N TYR A 230 -1.58 5.02 -14.39
CA TYR A 230 -0.12 5.25 -14.38
C TYR A 230 0.61 4.37 -13.34
N PHE A 231 0.02 4.20 -12.14
CA PHE A 231 0.60 3.32 -11.12
C PHE A 231 0.55 1.84 -11.52
N LEU A 232 -0.55 1.39 -12.13
CA LEU A 232 -0.69 0.01 -12.61
C LEU A 232 0.21 -0.29 -13.82
N GLU A 233 0.48 0.68 -14.68
CA GLU A 233 1.45 0.53 -15.78
C GLU A 233 2.88 0.34 -15.25
N SER A 234 3.21 0.97 -14.11
CA SER A 234 4.53 0.81 -13.47
C SER A 234 4.73 -0.54 -12.77
N ASP A 235 3.66 -1.26 -12.44
CA ASP A 235 3.70 -2.54 -11.73
C ASP A 235 2.80 -3.59 -12.42
N THR A 236 3.42 -4.42 -13.25
CA THR A 236 2.72 -5.45 -14.05
C THR A 236 1.96 -6.46 -13.19
N PHE A 237 2.48 -6.83 -12.02
CA PHE A 237 1.81 -7.75 -11.11
C PHE A 237 0.52 -7.14 -10.57
N LEU A 238 0.58 -5.88 -10.12
CA LEU A 238 -0.60 -5.21 -9.61
C LEU A 238 -1.64 -4.95 -10.70
N ASN A 239 -1.20 -4.66 -11.93
CA ASN A 239 -2.08 -4.52 -13.09
C ASN A 239 -2.92 -5.78 -13.32
N GLU A 240 -2.27 -6.95 -13.36
CA GLU A 240 -2.96 -8.23 -13.52
C GLU A 240 -3.92 -8.54 -12.36
N VAL A 241 -3.51 -8.23 -11.12
CA VAL A 241 -4.37 -8.35 -9.95
C VAL A 241 -5.62 -7.48 -10.09
N PHE A 242 -5.48 -6.22 -10.54
CA PHE A 242 -6.62 -5.32 -10.76
C PHE A 242 -7.53 -5.81 -11.89
N ARG A 243 -6.96 -6.24 -13.02
CA ARG A 243 -7.73 -6.84 -14.14
C ARG A 243 -8.56 -8.02 -13.67
N TYR A 244 -7.96 -8.92 -12.90
CA TYR A 244 -8.67 -10.06 -12.30
C TYR A 244 -9.77 -9.60 -11.33
N LEU A 245 -9.47 -8.67 -10.40
CA LEU A 245 -10.43 -8.21 -9.41
C LEU A 245 -11.64 -7.51 -10.03
N VAL A 246 -11.40 -6.60 -10.99
CA VAL A 246 -12.45 -5.90 -11.73
C VAL A 246 -13.28 -6.90 -12.54
N GLY A 247 -12.63 -7.81 -13.27
CA GLY A 247 -13.32 -8.86 -14.03
C GLY A 247 -14.19 -9.75 -13.15
N LYS A 248 -13.67 -10.19 -12.00
CA LYS A 248 -14.42 -10.99 -11.01
C LYS A 248 -15.65 -10.24 -10.48
N ASP A 249 -15.49 -8.95 -10.17
CA ASP A 249 -16.58 -8.13 -9.64
C ASP A 249 -17.69 -7.91 -10.69
N ILE A 250 -17.32 -7.61 -11.94
CA ILE A 250 -18.29 -7.51 -13.05
C ILE A 250 -19.07 -8.81 -13.21
N THR A 251 -18.39 -9.95 -13.24
CA THR A 251 -19.03 -11.27 -13.35
C THR A 251 -20.00 -11.52 -12.20
N ASN A 252 -19.64 -11.19 -10.96
CA ASN A 252 -20.54 -11.34 -9.80
C ASN A 252 -21.78 -10.44 -9.91
N LYS A 253 -21.62 -9.20 -10.41
CA LYS A 253 -22.75 -8.29 -10.66
C LYS A 253 -23.67 -8.83 -11.74
N LEU A 254 -23.12 -9.37 -12.85
CA LEU A 254 -23.90 -10.00 -13.91
C LEU A 254 -24.69 -11.22 -13.41
N TYR A 255 -24.08 -12.09 -12.58
CA TYR A 255 -24.81 -13.19 -11.96
C TYR A 255 -25.94 -12.72 -11.05
N SER A 256 -25.74 -11.61 -10.33
CA SER A 256 -26.78 -11.03 -9.45
C SER A 256 -27.97 -10.47 -10.24
N LEU A 257 -27.75 -10.01 -11.48
CA LEU A 257 -28.82 -9.57 -12.38
C LEU A 257 -29.59 -10.75 -12.99
N ASN A 258 -28.93 -11.89 -13.15
CA ASN A 258 -29.48 -13.06 -13.84
C ASN A 258 -30.16 -14.08 -12.90
N ASP A 259 -30.28 -13.77 -11.60
CA ASP A 259 -30.95 -14.65 -10.62
C ASP A 259 -32.48 -14.67 -10.90
N PRO A 260 -33.06 -15.83 -11.27
CA PRO A 260 -34.47 -15.95 -11.71
C PRO A 260 -35.49 -15.41 -10.71
N LYS A 261 -35.15 -15.41 -9.41
CA LYS A 261 -36.05 -14.99 -8.32
C LYS A 261 -36.36 -13.48 -8.32
N LEU A 262 -35.53 -12.65 -8.95
CA LEU A 262 -35.76 -11.21 -9.11
C LEU A 262 -36.49 -10.90 -10.44
N SER A 263 -36.19 -11.66 -11.49
CA SER A 263 -36.91 -11.61 -12.78
C SER A 263 -38.40 -11.86 -12.60
N ASP A 264 -38.79 -12.89 -11.84
CA ASP A 264 -40.21 -13.23 -11.61
C ASP A 264 -41.01 -12.12 -10.89
N LYS A 265 -40.37 -11.34 -10.01
CA LYS A 265 -41.03 -10.20 -9.35
C LYS A 265 -41.12 -8.96 -10.25
N ALA A 266 -40.19 -8.80 -11.18
CA ALA A 266 -40.25 -7.75 -12.21
C ALA A 266 -41.30 -8.10 -13.28
N VAL A 267 -41.34 -9.36 -13.72
CA VAL A 267 -42.31 -9.91 -14.69
C VAL A 267 -43.73 -9.91 -14.11
N LYS A 268 -43.94 -10.31 -12.84
CA LYS A 268 -45.26 -10.22 -12.18
C LYS A 268 -45.77 -8.79 -11.97
N LYS A 269 -44.89 -7.78 -12.00
CA LYS A 269 -45.29 -6.36 -11.98
C LYS A 269 -45.55 -5.79 -13.38
N MET A 270 -45.06 -6.47 -14.42
CA MET A 270 -45.24 -6.11 -15.84
C MET A 270 -46.54 -6.65 -16.45
N ASP A 271 -47.24 -7.56 -15.77
CA ASP A 271 -48.53 -8.13 -16.23
C ASP A 271 -49.74 -7.16 -16.12
N ARG A 272 -49.53 -5.92 -15.70
CA ARG A 272 -50.55 -4.86 -15.81
C ARG A 272 -50.20 -3.93 -16.97
N GLN A 273 -50.72 -4.32 -18.15
CA GLN A 273 -50.67 -3.70 -19.48
C GLN A 273 -49.53 -4.17 -20.40
N PRO A 274 -49.83 -5.07 -21.36
CA PRO A 274 -48.92 -5.35 -22.45
C PRO A 274 -48.97 -4.18 -23.43
N SER A 275 -47.87 -3.46 -23.58
CA SER A 275 -47.62 -2.66 -24.78
C SER A 275 -46.43 -3.27 -25.51
N LEU A 276 -46.54 -3.31 -26.84
CA LEU A 276 -45.72 -4.00 -27.85
C LEU A 276 -44.23 -3.59 -27.91
N CYS A 277 -43.65 -3.05 -26.83
CA CYS A 277 -42.26 -2.61 -26.76
C CYS A 277 -41.36 -3.52 -25.90
N SER A 278 -41.92 -4.55 -25.24
CA SER A 278 -41.13 -5.53 -24.46
C SER A 278 -40.37 -6.55 -25.32
N GLN A 279 -40.48 -6.49 -26.65
CA GLN A 279 -39.68 -7.27 -27.58
C GLN A 279 -38.36 -6.62 -28.01
N LEU A 280 -37.95 -5.49 -27.39
CA LEU A 280 -36.53 -5.12 -27.38
C LEU A 280 -35.78 -6.11 -26.47
N SER A 281 -35.53 -7.28 -27.06
CA SER A 281 -34.84 -8.44 -26.51
C SER A 281 -33.50 -8.06 -25.90
N MET A 282 -33.13 -8.74 -24.81
CA MET A 282 -31.78 -8.73 -24.20
C MET A 282 -30.64 -8.95 -25.23
N MET A 283 -30.95 -9.42 -26.44
CA MET A 283 -30.03 -9.45 -27.58
C MET A 283 -29.54 -8.06 -28.01
N GLN A 284 -30.36 -7.00 -27.96
CA GLN A 284 -29.91 -5.64 -28.27
C GLN A 284 -28.93 -5.09 -27.22
N MET A 285 -29.10 -5.47 -25.95
CA MET A 285 -28.17 -5.12 -24.87
C MET A 285 -26.85 -5.91 -25.00
N ARG A 286 -26.92 -7.18 -25.44
CA ARG A 286 -25.75 -8.00 -25.75
C ARG A 286 -24.97 -7.48 -26.97
N ASN A 287 -25.69 -7.04 -28.00
CA ASN A 287 -25.09 -6.52 -29.23
C ASN A 287 -24.45 -5.13 -29.02
N SER A 288 -25.03 -4.27 -28.18
CA SER A 288 -24.41 -2.98 -27.82
C SER A 288 -23.16 -3.13 -26.94
N MET A 289 -23.03 -4.21 -26.16
CA MET A 289 -21.79 -4.54 -25.45
C MET A 289 -20.73 -5.23 -26.32
N ALA A 290 -21.13 -5.85 -27.44
CA ALA A 290 -20.24 -6.55 -28.37
C ALA A 290 -19.78 -5.66 -29.54
N SER A 291 -20.49 -4.56 -29.83
CA SER A 291 -20.15 -3.62 -30.91
C SER A 291 -19.46 -2.37 -30.37
N THR A 292 -18.17 -2.51 -30.06
CA THR A 292 -17.22 -1.39 -30.11
C THR A 292 -16.12 -1.61 -31.16
N SER A 293 -16.32 -2.56 -32.08
CA SER A 293 -15.56 -2.67 -33.32
C SER A 293 -16.55 -2.95 -34.46
N ASP A 294 -16.55 -2.05 -35.46
CA ASP A 294 -17.07 -2.26 -36.82
C ASP A 294 -18.59 -2.16 -37.06
N THR A 295 -19.21 -1.03 -36.69
CA THR A 295 -20.62 -0.74 -37.07
C THR A 295 -20.82 0.12 -38.32
N ASP A 296 -19.76 0.55 -39.01
CA ASP A 296 -19.91 1.40 -40.19
C ASP A 296 -20.03 0.62 -41.53
N ASP A 297 -19.58 -0.64 -41.58
CA ASP A 297 -19.59 -1.41 -42.83
C ASP A 297 -20.90 -2.19 -43.08
N ILE A 298 -21.59 -2.61 -42.01
CA ILE A 298 -22.83 -3.41 -42.13
C ILE A 298 -24.02 -2.55 -42.55
N LEU A 299 -24.07 -1.28 -42.12
CA LEU A 299 -25.18 -0.37 -42.44
C LEU A 299 -25.21 0.00 -43.93
N ASN A 300 -24.04 0.11 -44.57
CA ASN A 300 -23.92 0.42 -45.99
C ASN A 300 -24.28 -0.76 -46.91
N GLN A 301 -24.14 -2.00 -46.42
CA GLN A 301 -24.49 -3.19 -47.20
C GLN A 301 -25.99 -3.45 -47.22
N ILE A 302 -26.70 -3.10 -46.14
CA ILE A 302 -28.16 -3.24 -46.03
C ILE A 302 -28.90 -2.20 -46.90
N LEU A 303 -28.36 -0.98 -47.01
CA LEU A 303 -28.98 0.09 -47.80
C LEU A 303 -28.90 -0.12 -49.34
N ARG A 304 -28.06 -1.06 -49.81
CA ARG A 304 -27.88 -1.33 -51.25
C ARG A 304 -28.62 -2.56 -51.78
N GLY A 305 -29.25 -3.37 -50.92
CA GLY A 305 -29.77 -4.69 -51.30
C GLY A 305 -31.26 -4.80 -51.63
N GLY A 306 -32.05 -3.73 -51.55
CA GLY A 306 -33.51 -3.79 -51.69
C GLY A 306 -34.06 -3.05 -52.89
N SER A 307 -34.07 -3.65 -54.09
CA SER A 307 -35.05 -3.28 -55.12
C SER A 307 -35.34 -4.39 -56.12
N THR A 308 -36.63 -4.76 -56.19
CA THR A 308 -37.36 -5.57 -57.20
C THR A 308 -36.96 -7.06 -57.29
N GLY A 309 -37.82 -8.07 -57.09
CA GLY A 309 -39.28 -8.12 -57.20
C GLY A 309 -39.68 -8.75 -58.53
N LYS A 310 -39.88 -10.08 -58.56
CA LYS A 310 -41.02 -10.75 -59.21
C LYS A 310 -40.96 -12.28 -59.03
N CYS A 311 -42.08 -12.78 -58.50
CA CYS A 311 -42.49 -14.18 -58.50
C CYS A 311 -42.66 -14.66 -59.95
N ASN A 312 -42.19 -15.87 -60.27
CA ASN A 312 -42.75 -16.67 -61.34
C ASN A 312 -42.46 -18.15 -61.05
N ASP A 313 -43.52 -18.88 -60.71
CA ASP A 313 -43.59 -20.32 -60.88
C ASP A 313 -43.44 -20.64 -62.37
N ASN A 314 -42.67 -21.67 -62.71
CA ASN A 314 -42.92 -22.51 -63.87
C ASN A 314 -42.23 -23.87 -63.68
N ILE A 315 -43.07 -24.90 -63.76
CA ILE A 315 -42.78 -26.32 -63.95
C ILE A 315 -42.42 -26.51 -65.43
N GLU A 316 -41.29 -27.15 -65.73
CA GLU A 316 -41.01 -28.09 -66.85
C GLU A 316 -39.50 -28.41 -66.71
N GLY A 317 -39.01 -29.65 -66.70
CA GLY A 317 -39.25 -30.68 -67.70
C GLY A 317 -38.03 -30.77 -68.63
N ASP A 318 -37.35 -31.90 -68.56
CA ASP A 318 -36.47 -32.52 -69.57
C ASP A 318 -34.95 -32.27 -69.66
N SER A 319 -34.30 -33.43 -69.85
CA SER A 319 -32.94 -33.76 -70.33
C SER A 319 -31.78 -33.76 -69.32
#